data_AF-A0AA88CAI0-F1
#
_entry.id   AF-A0AA88CAI0-F1
#
_cell.length_a   1.000
_cell.length_b   1.000
_cell.length_c   1.000
_cell.angle_alpha   90.00
_cell.angle_beta   90.00
_cell.angle_gamma   90.00
#
_symmetry.space_group_name_H-M   'P 1'
#
loop_
_entity.id
_entity.type
_entity.pdbx_description
1 polymer ?
#
loop_
_entity_poly.entity_id
_entity_poly.type
_entity_poly.pdbx_seq_one_letter_code
_entity_poly.pdbx_strand_id
1 'polypeptide(L)'
;MVGAAVQPDIKLDGAVVGESKPGGYIYADTSAGSHEAGTSTEATNNLSFVLDKGETKYVRTSVSMGLMVGRVKPELVGQEEALKEIAELSYIGKPAK
;
A
#
# COMPACT_ATOMS: atom_id res chain seq x y z
N MET A 1 -6.60 25.68 6.71
CA MET A 1 -7.58 24.78 6.10
C MET A 1 -6.85 23.49 5.78
N VAL A 2 -7.00 22.46 6.61
CA VAL A 2 -6.40 21.15 6.34
C VAL A 2 -7.33 20.48 5.33
N GLY A 3 -6.91 20.42 4.07
CA GLY A 3 -7.60 19.57 3.10
C GLY A 3 -7.54 18.15 3.64
N ALA A 4 -8.67 17.60 4.05
CA ALA A 4 -8.76 16.21 4.44
C ALA A 4 -8.53 15.38 3.17
N ALA A 5 -7.26 15.08 2.89
CA ALA A 5 -6.91 14.14 1.85
C ALA A 5 -7.58 12.81 2.22
N VAL A 6 -8.33 12.24 1.27
CA VAL A 6 -8.94 10.92 1.43
C VAL A 6 -7.82 9.93 1.78
N GLN A 7 -7.95 9.24 2.90
CA GLN A 7 -7.03 8.18 3.34
C GLN A 7 -7.72 6.84 3.06
N PRO A 8 -7.53 6.24 1.87
CA PRO A 8 -8.24 5.02 1.52
C PRO A 8 -7.70 3.80 2.27
N ASP A 9 -8.55 2.80 2.44
CA ASP A 9 -8.11 1.47 2.87
C ASP A 9 -7.16 0.87 1.83
N ILE A 10 -6.11 0.21 2.32
CA ILE A 10 -5.23 -0.68 1.57
C ILE A 10 -5.82 -2.09 1.66
N LYS A 11 -6.02 -2.72 0.50
CA LYS A 11 -6.57 -4.07 0.39
C LYS A 11 -5.54 -5.03 -0.20
N LEU A 12 -5.51 -6.25 0.33
CA LEU A 12 -4.79 -7.39 -0.20
C LEU A 12 -5.79 -8.52 -0.42
N ASP A 13 -5.93 -8.99 -1.66
CA ASP A 13 -6.90 -10.01 -2.08
C ASP A 13 -8.34 -9.69 -1.64
N GLY A 14 -8.69 -8.40 -1.70
CA GLY A 14 -10.00 -7.87 -1.28
C GLY A 14 -10.17 -7.66 0.23
N ALA A 15 -9.26 -8.14 1.07
CA ALA A 15 -9.28 -7.92 2.52
C ALA A 15 -8.54 -6.63 2.92
N VAL A 16 -9.10 -5.85 3.84
CA VAL A 16 -8.46 -4.62 4.34
C VAL A 16 -7.31 -4.97 5.27
N VAL A 17 -6.11 -4.50 4.93
CA VAL A 17 -4.87 -4.73 5.71
C VAL A 17 -4.35 -3.47 6.40
N GLY A 18 -4.87 -2.30 6.05
CA GLY A 18 -4.56 -1.05 6.73
C GLY A 18 -5.12 0.16 5.98
N GLU A 19 -4.65 1.36 6.35
CA GLU A 19 -5.07 2.63 5.75
C GLU A 19 -3.86 3.33 5.14
N SER A 20 -4.02 3.92 3.96
CA SER A 20 -2.98 4.72 3.30
C SER A 20 -2.93 6.11 3.95
N LYS A 21 -2.09 6.25 4.98
CA LYS A 21 -1.85 7.54 5.65
C LYS A 21 -0.54 8.16 5.17
N PRO A 22 -0.51 9.49 4.96
CA PRO A 22 0.73 10.20 4.66
C PRO A 22 1.81 9.92 5.71
N GLY A 23 3.03 9.61 5.25
CA GLY A 23 4.18 9.37 6.12
C GLY A 23 4.15 8.04 6.88
N GLY A 24 3.27 7.11 6.52
CA GLY A 24 3.14 5.83 7.20
C GLY A 24 3.37 4.61 6.32
N TYR A 25 3.74 3.49 6.95
CA TYR A 25 3.79 2.17 6.33
C TYR A 25 3.14 1.09 7.21
N ILE A 26 2.73 -0.01 6.59
CA ILE A 26 2.16 -1.19 7.25
C ILE A 26 2.89 -2.46 6.79
N TYR A 27 2.75 -3.55 7.56
CA TYR A 27 3.13 -4.90 7.15
C TYR A 27 1.90 -5.81 7.19
N ALA A 28 1.80 -6.70 6.21
CA ALA A 28 0.76 -7.70 6.12
C ALA A 28 1.37 -9.03 5.67
N ASP A 29 1.31 -10.05 6.52
CA ASP A 29 1.75 -11.39 6.18
C ASP A 29 0.67 -12.12 5.37
N THR A 30 1.10 -12.87 4.35
CA THR A 30 0.21 -13.71 3.54
C THR A 30 0.94 -14.98 3.09
N SER A 31 0.21 -15.96 2.57
CA SER A 31 0.78 -17.17 1.99
C SER A 31 1.60 -16.86 0.74
N ALA A 32 2.51 -17.74 0.34
CA ALA A 32 3.12 -17.63 -0.99
C ALA A 32 2.06 -17.86 -2.09
N GLY A 33 2.18 -17.17 -3.22
CA GLY A 33 1.23 -17.29 -4.32
C GLY A 33 1.05 -16.00 -5.12
N SER A 34 0.02 -15.99 -5.97
CA SER A 34 -0.39 -14.78 -6.68
C SER A 34 -1.32 -13.96 -5.80
N HIS A 35 -1.03 -12.66 -5.69
CA HIS A 35 -1.77 -11.72 -4.89
C HIS A 35 -2.15 -10.48 -5.69
N GLU A 36 -3.15 -9.77 -5.19
CA GLU A 36 -3.58 -8.48 -5.70
C GLU A 36 -3.66 -7.44 -4.59
N ALA A 37 -2.87 -6.37 -4.70
CA ALA A 37 -2.95 -5.21 -3.83
C ALA A 37 -3.75 -4.08 -4.48
N GLY A 38 -4.60 -3.40 -3.72
CA GLY A 38 -5.44 -2.30 -4.22
C GLY A 38 -5.76 -1.27 -3.15
N THR A 39 -6.46 -0.20 -3.55
CA THR A 39 -6.97 0.83 -2.61
C THR A 39 -8.48 0.98 -2.75
N SER A 40 -9.17 1.37 -1.67
CA SER A 40 -10.64 1.45 -1.71
C SER A 40 -11.20 2.62 -2.54
N THR A 41 -10.35 3.55 -2.99
CA THR A 41 -10.73 4.63 -3.91
C THR A 41 -10.80 4.21 -5.37
N GLU A 42 -10.10 3.14 -5.76
CA GLU A 42 -10.01 2.74 -7.17
C GLU A 42 -9.92 1.22 -7.34
N ALA A 43 -11.01 0.61 -7.82
CA ALA A 43 -11.06 -0.83 -8.07
C ALA A 43 -10.26 -1.28 -9.32
N THR A 44 -9.91 -0.36 -10.22
CA THR A 44 -9.28 -0.69 -11.52
C THR A 44 -7.75 -0.55 -11.51
N ASN A 45 -7.16 0.02 -10.46
CA ASN A 45 -5.71 0.25 -10.37
C ASN A 45 -5.04 -0.72 -9.39
N ASN A 46 -5.50 -1.97 -9.40
CA ASN A 46 -4.90 -3.01 -8.57
C ASN A 46 -3.54 -3.43 -9.15
N LEU A 47 -2.63 -3.80 -8.26
CA LEU A 47 -1.30 -4.32 -8.55
C LEU A 47 -1.29 -5.82 -8.28
N SER A 48 -1.18 -6.62 -9.35
CA SER A 48 -0.97 -8.06 -9.23
C SER A 48 0.53 -8.39 -9.13
N PHE A 49 0.90 -9.30 -8.23
CA PHE A 49 2.28 -9.78 -8.07
C PHE A 49 2.30 -11.21 -7.56
N VAL A 50 3.45 -11.89 -7.73
CA VAL A 50 3.71 -13.20 -7.14
C VAL A 50 4.62 -13.02 -5.94
N LEU A 51 4.27 -13.62 -4.81
CA LEU A 51 5.05 -13.66 -3.58
C LEU A 51 5.62 -15.06 -3.38
N ASP A 52 6.95 -15.18 -3.36
CA ASP A 52 7.61 -16.44 -3.03
C ASP A 52 7.64 -16.70 -1.52
N LYS A 53 7.81 -17.97 -1.12
CA LYS A 53 7.84 -18.35 0.30
C LYS A 53 9.04 -17.69 1.00
N GLY A 54 8.77 -16.89 2.02
CA GLY A 54 9.79 -16.16 2.79
C GLY A 54 10.29 -14.90 2.10
N GLU A 55 9.71 -14.53 0.96
CA GLU A 55 9.99 -13.27 0.30
C GLU A 55 9.21 -12.11 0.97
N THR A 56 9.71 -10.89 0.82
CA THR A 56 8.99 -9.66 1.13
C THR A 56 8.90 -8.79 -0.11
N LYS A 57 7.68 -8.47 -0.54
CA LYS A 57 7.43 -7.49 -1.60
C LYS A 57 7.13 -6.13 -1.00
N TYR A 58 7.56 -5.07 -1.67
CA TYR A 58 7.36 -3.70 -1.24
C TYR A 58 6.41 -3.00 -2.21
N VAL A 59 5.28 -2.54 -1.70
CA VAL A 59 4.25 -1.84 -2.48
C VAL A 59 4.14 -0.42 -1.97
N ARG A 60 4.45 0.56 -2.84
CA ARG A 60 4.32 1.98 -2.55
C ARG A 60 2.97 2.48 -3.03
N THR A 61 2.28 3.24 -2.19
CA THR A 61 1.06 3.96 -2.58
C THR A 61 1.38 5.43 -2.74
N SER A 62 1.08 6.00 -3.91
CA SER A 62 1.24 7.44 -4.18
C SER A 62 -0.07 8.04 -4.67
N VAL A 63 -0.34 9.29 -4.25
CA VAL A 63 -1.44 10.07 -4.81
C VAL A 63 -1.01 10.60 -6.17
N SER A 64 -1.72 10.19 -7.23
CA SER A 64 -1.56 10.81 -8.54
C SER A 64 -2.39 12.11 -8.61
N MET A 65 -1.75 13.21 -9.02
CA MET A 65 -2.42 14.49 -9.23
C MET A 65 -3.12 14.47 -10.60
N GLY A 66 -4.45 14.40 -10.60
CA GLY A 66 -5.29 14.37 -11.81
C GLY A 66 -6.60 15.15 -11.64
N LEU A 67 -7.34 15.33 -12.74
CA LEU A 67 -8.49 16.25 -12.89
C LEU A 67 -9.72 15.95 -12.00
N MET A 68 -9.74 14.81 -11.29
CA MET A 68 -10.75 14.45 -10.29
C MET A 68 -10.05 13.83 -9.09
N VAL A 69 -10.44 14.25 -7.88
CA VAL A 69 -10.17 13.70 -6.53
C VAL A 69 -9.06 12.64 -6.45
N GLY A 70 -7.95 12.99 -5.78
CA GLY A 70 -6.70 12.23 -5.67
C GLY A 70 -6.83 10.72 -5.71
N ARG A 71 -6.28 10.13 -6.76
CA ARG A 71 -6.29 8.69 -7.04
C ARG A 71 -5.04 8.06 -6.44
N VAL A 72 -5.20 7.10 -5.53
CA VAL A 72 -4.09 6.40 -4.89
C VAL A 72 -3.77 5.12 -5.65
N LYS A 73 -2.59 5.09 -6.28
CA LYS A 73 -2.12 3.95 -7.07
C LYS A 73 -1.06 3.15 -6.31
N PRO A 74 -1.20 1.82 -6.18
CA PRO A 74 -0.16 0.92 -5.71
C PRO A 74 0.86 0.61 -6.83
N GLU A 75 2.14 0.58 -6.46
CA GLU A 75 3.25 0.23 -7.38
C GLU A 75 4.27 -0.67 -6.67
N LEU A 76 4.79 -1.66 -7.39
CA LEU A 76 5.85 -2.52 -6.88
C LEU A 76 7.18 -1.79 -6.92
N VAL A 77 7.92 -1.80 -5.81
CA VAL A 77 9.22 -1.12 -5.68
C VAL A 77 10.29 -2.13 -5.29
N GLY A 78 11.51 -1.92 -5.76
CA GLY A 78 12.66 -2.73 -5.39
C GLY A 78 13.02 -2.58 -3.90
N GLN A 79 13.56 -3.63 -3.30
CA GLN A 79 13.91 -3.66 -1.88
C GLN A 79 14.84 -2.51 -1.46
N GLU A 80 15.88 -2.21 -2.24
CA GLU A 80 16.84 -1.16 -1.87
C GLU A 80 16.21 0.24 -1.81
N GLU A 81 15.31 0.56 -2.74
CA GLU A 81 14.59 1.84 -2.77
C GLU A 81 13.57 1.89 -1.62
N ALA A 82 12.79 0.82 -1.46
CA ALA A 82 11.77 0.74 -0.41
C ALA A 82 12.36 0.86 1.00
N LEU A 83 13.50 0.22 1.28
CA LEU A 83 14.14 0.32 2.60
C LEU A 83 14.66 1.73 2.92
N LYS A 84 15.10 2.49 1.91
CA LYS A 84 15.50 3.90 2.08
C LYS A 84 14.28 4.76 2.42
N GLU A 85 13.17 4.58 1.70
CA GLU A 85 11.94 5.33 1.95
C GLU A 85 11.33 4.96 3.31
N ILE A 86 11.22 3.66 3.64
CA ILE A 86 10.65 3.18 4.91
C ILE A 86 11.39 3.74 6.13
N ALA A 87 12.70 3.98 6.03
CA ALA A 87 13.47 4.59 7.11
C ALA A 87 12.98 6.00 7.50
N GLU A 88 12.30 6.70 6.59
CA GLU A 88 11.71 8.02 6.82
C GLU A 88 10.22 7.95 7.22
N LEU A 89 9.61 6.76 7.20
CA LEU A 89 8.19 6.56 7.47
C LEU A 89 7.96 6.05 8.90
N SER A 90 6.76 6.31 9.42
CA SER A 90 6.30 5.76 10.70
C SER A 90 5.51 4.47 10.49
N TYR A 91 5.75 3.46 11.33
CA TYR A 91 4.89 2.28 11.34
C TYR A 91 3.50 2.67 11.83
N ILE A 92 2.48 2.43 11.01
CA ILE A 92 1.07 2.73 11.32
C ILE A 92 0.17 1.49 11.29
N GLY A 93 0.78 0.29 11.18
CA GLY A 93 0.04 -0.96 11.21
C GLY A 93 -0.66 -1.15 12.55
N LYS A 94 -1.79 -1.86 12.52
CA LYS A 94 -2.38 -2.33 13.78
C LYS A 94 -1.46 -3.40 14.35
N PRO A 95 -1.18 -3.40 15.67
CA PRO A 95 -0.39 -4.47 16.27
C PRO A 95 -1.06 -5.80 15.98
N ALA A 96 -0.28 -6.79 15.52
CA ALA A 96 -0.74 -8.16 15.42
C ALA A 96 -1.23 -8.61 16.80
N LYS A 97 -2.46 -9.12 16.86
CA LYS A 97 -3.08 -9.60 18.10
C LYS A 97 -2.63 -11.01 18.44
#